data_AF-A0A1M5EDP4-F1
#
_entry.id   AF-A0A1M5EDP4-F1
#
_cell.length_a   1.000
_cell.length_b   1.000
_cell.length_c   1.000
_cell.angle_alpha   90.00
_cell.angle_beta   90.00
_cell.angle_gamma   90.00
#
_symmetry.space_group_name_H-M   'P 1'
#
loop_
_entity.id
_entity.type
_entity.pdbx_description
1 polymer ?
#
loop_
_entity_poly.entity_id
_entity_poly.type
_entity_poly.pdbx_seq_one_letter_code
_entity_poly.pdbx_strand_id
1 'polypeptide(L)'
;MILRCLSRKIVSIVWLSFFVNGIALAEVPEQCVQAPQRTSMCPHTLFRIAKAPVPGLNIPKNGMVCLCLSDLTDLPAVDQPKAFEAMATHLQMPVTDLFVLLEIPVPDWAKQ
;
A
#
# COMPACT_ATOMS: atom_id res chain seq x y z
N MET A 1 44.43 -41.84 41.71
CA MET A 1 43.50 -42.96 41.97
C MET A 1 42.14 -42.33 42.28
N ILE A 2 41.02 -42.51 41.59
CA ILE A 2 40.60 -43.50 40.60
C ILE A 2 39.65 -42.78 39.62
N LEU A 3 39.88 -43.07 38.35
CA LEU A 3 39.06 -42.76 37.20
C LEU A 3 37.79 -43.65 37.23
N ARG A 4 36.69 -43.15 36.64
CA ARG A 4 35.50 -43.88 36.13
C ARG A 4 34.27 -43.92 37.06
N CYS A 5 33.33 -43.03 36.78
CA CYS A 5 31.97 -43.48 36.50
C CYS A 5 31.47 -42.74 35.25
N LEU A 6 31.65 -43.42 34.13
CA LEU A 6 31.19 -43.07 32.80
C LEU A 6 29.67 -43.30 32.74
N SER A 7 28.99 -42.38 32.06
CA SER A 7 27.91 -42.66 31.12
C SER A 7 26.47 -42.33 31.53
N ARG A 8 25.80 -41.75 30.51
CA ARG A 8 24.41 -41.98 30.11
C ARG A 8 23.35 -41.41 31.05
N LYS A 9 22.97 -40.15 30.80
CA LYS A 9 21.67 -39.74 30.21
C LYS A 9 21.91 -38.32 29.64
N ILE A 10 22.34 -38.13 28.39
CA ILE A 10 21.52 -38.09 27.16
C ILE A 10 20.08 -37.63 27.44
N VAL A 11 19.62 -36.73 26.57
CA VAL A 11 18.27 -36.17 26.42
C VAL A 11 18.14 -34.83 27.15
N SER A 12 18.69 -33.78 26.55
CA SER A 12 17.88 -32.90 25.71
C SER A 12 16.85 -32.13 26.54
N ILE A 13 17.33 -31.22 27.40
CA ILE A 13 16.57 -30.00 27.64
C ILE A 13 16.81 -29.15 26.41
N VAL A 14 16.04 -29.47 25.36
CA VAL A 14 15.93 -28.72 24.13
C VAL A 14 15.72 -27.28 24.54
N TRP A 15 16.70 -26.45 24.17
CA TRP A 15 16.53 -25.02 23.99
C TRP A 15 15.11 -24.77 23.47
N LEU A 16 14.20 -24.33 24.33
CA LEU A 16 12.99 -23.64 23.89
C LEU A 16 13.47 -22.30 23.33
N SER A 17 14.03 -22.37 22.12
CA SER A 17 14.19 -21.25 21.22
C SER A 17 12.80 -20.70 20.99
N PHE A 18 12.45 -19.72 21.81
CA PHE A 18 11.25 -18.90 21.67
C PHE A 18 11.41 -18.16 20.34
N PHE A 19 11.01 -18.79 19.25
CA PHE A 19 10.85 -18.16 17.94
C PHE A 19 9.69 -17.18 18.07
N VAL A 20 9.98 -15.99 18.58
CA VAL A 20 9.12 -14.82 18.41
C VAL A 20 9.23 -14.45 16.94
N ASN A 21 8.42 -15.11 16.11
CA ASN A 21 8.14 -14.63 14.77
C ASN A 21 7.37 -13.32 14.95
N GLY A 22 8.10 -12.20 14.93
CA GLY A 22 7.50 -10.90 14.74
C GLY A 22 6.75 -10.93 13.42
N ILE A 23 5.42 -11.06 13.50
CA ILE A 23 4.55 -10.89 12.34
C ILE A 23 4.62 -9.40 12.03
N ALA A 24 5.51 -9.01 11.12
CA ALA A 24 5.47 -7.70 10.52
C ALA A 24 4.16 -7.61 9.73
N LEU A 25 3.11 -7.12 10.39
CA LEU A 25 1.88 -6.71 9.71
C LEU A 25 2.31 -5.57 8.79
N ALA A 26 2.35 -5.84 7.49
CA ALA A 26 2.56 -4.81 6.49
C ALA A 26 1.52 -3.71 6.76
N GLU A 27 2.01 -2.50 7.02
CA GLU A 27 1.20 -1.34 7.38
C GLU A 27 0.27 -1.01 6.21
N VAL A 28 -0.97 -1.50 6.30
CA VAL A 28 -2.01 -1.24 5.31
C VAL A 28 -2.39 0.23 5.46
N PRO A 29 -2.27 1.06 4.40
CA PRO A 29 -2.61 2.46 4.50
C PRO A 29 -4.08 2.62 4.89
N GLU A 30 -4.34 3.33 5.98
CA GLU A 30 -5.71 3.60 6.46
C GLU A 30 -6.51 4.48 5.48
N GLN A 31 -5.81 5.22 4.62
CA GLN A 31 -6.39 6.18 3.69
C GLN A 31 -6.08 5.82 2.24
N CYS A 32 -7.13 5.73 1.42
CA CYS A 32 -7.03 5.43 -0.01
C CYS A 32 -7.24 6.65 -0.88
N VAL A 33 -6.59 6.65 -2.03
CA VAL A 33 -6.91 7.52 -3.16
C VAL A 33 -8.31 7.15 -3.64
N GLN A 34 -9.28 8.01 -3.33
CA GLN A 34 -10.70 7.84 -3.63
C GLN A 34 -11.34 9.20 -3.91
N ALA A 35 -12.57 9.21 -4.45
CA ALA A 35 -13.29 10.45 -4.69
C ALA A 35 -13.58 11.17 -3.36
N PRO A 36 -13.38 12.50 -3.26
CA PRO A 36 -13.51 13.24 -2.01
C PRO A 36 -14.93 13.24 -1.45
N GLN A 37 -15.95 13.06 -2.30
CA GLN A 37 -17.36 12.99 -1.89
C GLN A 37 -17.78 11.62 -1.32
N ARG A 38 -16.90 10.62 -1.28
CA ARG A 38 -17.24 9.26 -0.85
C ARG A 38 -17.40 9.19 0.68
N THR A 39 -18.52 8.65 1.14
CA THR A 39 -18.86 8.48 2.57
C THR A 39 -18.83 7.03 3.04
N SER A 40 -18.66 6.07 2.12
CA SER A 40 -18.65 4.63 2.38
C SER A 40 -17.36 3.98 1.87
N MET A 41 -17.00 2.84 2.46
CA MET A 41 -15.78 2.10 2.09
C MET A 41 -15.77 1.74 0.59
N CYS A 42 -14.59 1.81 -0.04
CA CYS A 42 -14.46 1.47 -1.45
C CYS A 42 -14.68 -0.04 -1.69
N PRO A 43 -15.60 -0.43 -2.60
CA PRO A 43 -15.85 -1.85 -2.88
C PRO A 43 -14.69 -2.49 -3.65
N HIS A 44 -13.94 -1.70 -4.42
CA HIS A 44 -12.83 -2.17 -5.26
C HIS A 44 -11.53 -1.48 -4.89
N THR A 45 -11.03 -1.76 -3.68
CA THR A 45 -9.71 -1.31 -3.24
C THR A 45 -8.58 -2.11 -3.89
N LEU A 46 -7.59 -1.40 -4.40
CA LEU A 46 -6.39 -1.95 -5.01
C LEU A 46 -5.17 -1.40 -4.28
N PHE A 47 -4.31 -2.28 -3.75
CA PHE A 47 -3.06 -1.88 -3.12
C PHE A 47 -1.91 -2.01 -4.12
N ARG A 48 -1.09 -0.96 -4.25
CA ARG A 48 0.08 -0.94 -5.14
C ARG A 48 1.24 -0.17 -4.54
N ILE A 49 2.40 -0.32 -5.17
CA ILE A 49 3.57 0.52 -4.90
C ILE A 49 3.44 1.82 -5.70
N ALA A 50 3.43 2.95 -5.00
CA ALA A 50 3.23 4.26 -5.59
C ALA A 50 4.45 4.68 -6.43
N LYS A 51 4.29 4.77 -7.75
CA LYS A 51 5.37 5.25 -8.65
C LYS A 51 5.59 6.77 -8.59
N ALA A 52 4.61 7.49 -8.04
CA ALA A 52 4.64 8.91 -7.74
C ALA A 52 4.33 9.13 -6.24
N PRO A 53 4.82 10.20 -5.61
CA PRO A 53 4.45 10.54 -4.24
C PRO A 53 2.97 10.97 -4.16
N VAL A 54 2.33 10.72 -3.01
CA VAL A 54 0.97 11.18 -2.71
C VAL A 54 1.00 12.03 -1.44
N PRO A 55 1.29 13.34 -1.55
CA PRO A 55 1.53 14.20 -0.40
C PRO A 55 0.31 14.29 0.53
N GLY A 56 -0.90 14.36 -0.02
CA GLY A 56 -2.14 14.46 0.77
C GLY A 56 -2.40 13.26 1.69
N LEU A 57 -1.72 12.12 1.46
CA LEU A 57 -1.79 10.92 2.31
C LEU A 57 -0.45 10.61 3.01
N ASN A 58 0.54 11.51 2.91
CA ASN A 58 1.91 11.30 3.40
C ASN A 58 2.59 10.03 2.85
N ILE A 59 2.22 9.58 1.65
CA ILE A 59 2.80 8.39 1.03
C ILE A 59 3.99 8.81 0.17
N PRO A 60 5.22 8.36 0.49
CA PRO A 60 6.39 8.66 -0.32
C PRO A 60 6.35 7.87 -1.64
N LYS A 61 7.17 8.29 -2.61
CA LYS A 61 7.44 7.47 -3.80
C LYS A 61 7.99 6.10 -3.36
N ASN A 62 7.51 5.05 -4.02
CA ASN A 62 7.69 3.64 -3.69
C ASN A 62 7.04 3.18 -2.38
N GLY A 63 6.21 4.02 -1.75
CA GLY A 63 5.38 3.62 -0.62
C GLY A 63 4.19 2.76 -1.06
N MET A 64 3.57 2.05 -0.11
CA MET A 64 2.31 1.35 -0.37
C MET A 64 1.17 2.37 -0.43
N VAL A 65 0.38 2.33 -1.50
CA VAL A 65 -0.82 3.15 -1.68
C VAL A 65 -2.03 2.25 -1.90
N CYS A 66 -3.18 2.64 -1.39
CA CYS A 66 -4.45 2.05 -1.77
C CYS A 66 -5.25 2.98 -2.66
N LEU A 67 -5.85 2.41 -3.70
CA LEU A 67 -6.56 3.09 -4.77
C LEU A 67 -7.98 2.54 -4.85
N CYS A 68 -8.99 3.41 -4.94
CA CYS A 68 -10.35 2.99 -5.19
C CYS A 68 -10.60 2.91 -6.70
N LEU A 69 -10.60 1.71 -7.28
CA LEU A 69 -10.75 1.52 -8.72
C LEU A 69 -12.08 2.06 -9.24
N SER A 70 -13.19 1.83 -8.56
CA SER A 70 -14.51 2.30 -9.01
C SER A 70 -14.60 3.81 -9.19
N ASP A 71 -13.88 4.58 -8.36
CA ASP A 71 -13.87 6.04 -8.48
C ASP A 71 -12.99 6.52 -9.64
N LEU A 72 -12.11 5.65 -10.14
CA LEU A 72 -11.09 5.96 -11.16
C LEU A 72 -11.43 5.38 -12.54
N THR A 73 -12.18 4.28 -12.61
CA THR A 73 -12.45 3.56 -13.87
C THR A 73 -13.89 3.67 -14.36
N ASP A 74 -14.86 3.96 -13.49
CA ASP A 74 -16.28 3.94 -13.86
C ASP A 74 -16.80 5.31 -14.34
N LEU A 75 -15.90 6.27 -14.59
CA LEU A 75 -16.22 7.63 -15.02
C LEU A 75 -16.30 7.74 -16.56
N PRO A 76 -17.38 8.31 -17.12
CA PRO A 76 -17.45 8.65 -18.54
C PRO A 76 -16.28 9.56 -18.95
N ALA A 77 -15.71 9.34 -20.14
CA ALA A 77 -14.53 10.08 -20.60
C ALA A 77 -14.68 11.61 -20.59
N VAL A 78 -15.91 12.12 -20.76
CA VAL A 78 -16.24 13.54 -20.72
C VAL A 78 -16.08 14.14 -19.32
N ASP A 79 -16.33 13.35 -18.27
CA ASP A 79 -16.28 13.78 -16.88
C ASP A 79 -14.92 13.53 -16.21
N GLN A 80 -14.05 12.74 -16.85
CA GLN A 80 -12.75 12.37 -16.32
C GLN A 80 -11.85 13.57 -15.98
N PRO A 81 -11.70 14.61 -16.84
CA PRO A 81 -10.81 15.73 -16.51
C PRO A 81 -11.16 16.40 -15.19
N LYS A 82 -12.44 16.76 -15.03
CA LYS A 82 -12.94 17.42 -13.81
C LYS A 82 -12.78 16.54 -12.58
N ALA A 83 -13.11 15.25 -12.68
CA ALA A 83 -13.03 14.33 -11.55
C ALA A 83 -11.57 14.10 -11.12
N PHE A 84 -10.67 13.87 -12.08
CA PHE A 84 -9.25 13.64 -11.82
C PHE A 84 -8.54 14.91 -11.31
N GLU A 85 -8.90 16.08 -11.81
CA GLU A 85 -8.45 17.36 -11.28
C GLU A 85 -8.86 17.57 -9.82
N ALA A 86 -10.11 17.27 -9.48
CA ALA A 86 -10.61 17.38 -8.11
C ALA A 86 -9.87 16.41 -7.16
N MET A 87 -9.63 15.17 -7.60
CA MET A 87 -8.86 14.19 -6.83
C MET A 87 -7.40 14.63 -6.65
N ALA A 88 -6.73 15.05 -7.72
CA ALA A 88 -5.36 15.50 -7.68
C ALA A 88 -5.18 16.72 -6.76
N THR A 89 -6.13 17.66 -6.82
CA THR A 89 -6.17 18.83 -5.92
C THR A 89 -6.33 18.40 -4.46
N HIS A 90 -7.25 17.47 -4.17
CA HIS A 90 -7.45 16.94 -2.81
C HIS A 90 -6.19 16.25 -2.27
N LEU A 91 -5.49 15.51 -3.13
CA LEU A 91 -4.27 14.78 -2.79
C LEU A 91 -2.99 15.62 -2.87
N GLN A 92 -3.12 16.90 -3.21
CA GLN A 92 -2.01 17.85 -3.31
C GLN A 92 -0.91 17.38 -4.28
N MET A 93 -1.31 16.79 -5.40
CA MET A 93 -0.42 16.22 -6.41
C MET A 93 -0.85 16.63 -7.82
N PRO A 94 0.03 16.55 -8.82
CA PRO A 94 -0.36 16.83 -10.20
C PRO A 94 -1.27 15.72 -10.75
N VAL A 95 -2.16 16.09 -11.66
CA VAL A 95 -3.13 15.16 -12.28
C VAL A 95 -2.42 14.02 -13.00
N THR A 96 -1.29 14.31 -13.66
CA THR A 96 -0.44 13.31 -14.32
C THR A 96 -0.01 12.18 -13.38
N ASP A 97 0.29 12.50 -12.13
CA ASP A 97 0.79 11.52 -11.16
C ASP A 97 -0.31 10.53 -10.77
N LEU A 98 -1.58 10.92 -10.83
CA LEU A 98 -2.71 10.01 -10.61
C LEU A 98 -2.72 8.87 -11.67
N PHE A 99 -2.44 9.20 -12.92
CA PHE A 99 -2.31 8.21 -14.00
C PHE A 99 -1.06 7.34 -13.82
N VAL A 100 0.02 7.91 -13.30
CA VAL A 100 1.25 7.17 -12.95
C VAL A 100 0.99 6.18 -11.81
N LEU A 101 0.22 6.55 -10.79
CA LEU A 101 -0.21 5.65 -9.72
C LEU A 101 -1.05 4.48 -10.23
N LEU A 102 -1.94 4.77 -11.19
CA LEU A 102 -2.79 3.80 -11.83
C LEU A 102 -2.06 2.93 -12.86
N GLU A 103 -0.82 3.28 -13.21
CA GLU A 103 -0.02 2.62 -14.26
C GLU A 103 -0.70 2.60 -15.63
N ILE A 104 -1.49 3.63 -15.93
CA ILE A 104 -2.19 3.80 -17.21
C ILE A 104 -1.56 4.94 -18.02
N PRO A 105 -1.70 4.92 -19.36
CA PRO A 105 -1.19 6.01 -20.19
C PRO A 105 -1.85 7.33 -19.82
N VAL A 106 -1.04 8.38 -19.70
CA VAL A 106 -1.51 9.74 -19.44
C VAL A 106 -2.20 10.27 -20.71
N PRO A 107 -3.49 10.64 -20.66
CA PRO A 107 -4.18 11.21 -21.80
C PRO A 107 -3.67 12.64 -22.10
N ASP A 108 -3.84 13.11 -23.34
CA ASP A 108 -3.26 14.39 -23.76
C ASP A 108 -3.81 15.60 -23.00
N TRP A 109 -5.09 15.56 -22.61
CA TRP A 109 -5.68 16.62 -21.79
C TRP A 109 -5.02 16.75 -20.41
N ALA A 110 -4.45 15.67 -19.88
CA ALA A 110 -3.81 15.65 -18.56
C ALA A 110 -2.34 16.11 -18.60
N LYS A 111 -1.76 16.32 -19.79
CA LYS A 111 -0.35 16.74 -19.98
C LYS A 111 -0.20 18.26 -20.12
N GLN A 112 -1.30 18.98 -20.22
CA GLN A 112 -1.35 20.45 -20.42
C GLN A 112 -1.11 21.18 -19.11
#